data_AF-A0A9W6RD33-F1
#
_entry.id   AF-A0A9W6RD33-F1
#
_cell.length_a   1.000
_cell.length_b   1.000
_cell.length_c   1.000
_cell.angle_alpha   90.00
_cell.angle_beta   90.00
_cell.angle_gamma   90.00
#
_symmetry.space_group_name_H-M   'P 1'
#
loop_
_entity.id
_entity.type
_entity.pdbx_description
1 polymer ?
#
loop_
_entity_poly.entity_id
_entity_poly.type
_entity_poly.pdbx_seq_one_letter_code
_entity_poly.pdbx_strand_id
1 'polypeptide(L)'
;MLITIFREESAMTPHGMTENVSSVQDGYEMVDRYVRFYPTLALGSLALAFLPLFDDVTVDTGPVTIRQTYGTVFDMAGRPGGGPAVIGVLLLFGLVAMLAVAAFAPPRSAGLPSAIAVVAALIALLLITKPATDTPKPHLSDGGTAGLVLVICATVLGAAHAVHLTVLARRPRPAAS
;
A
#
# COMPACT_ATOMS: atom_id res chain seq x y z
N MET A 1 -49.30 -39.25 39.06
CA MET A 1 -48.71 -40.20 38.09
C MET A 1 -48.35 -39.39 36.84
N LEU A 2 -47.29 -38.58 36.81
CA LEU A 2 -45.85 -38.81 37.08
C LEU A 2 -45.16 -39.58 35.94
N ILE A 3 -44.79 -38.87 34.87
CA ILE A 3 -43.70 -39.17 33.90
C ILE A 3 -43.26 -37.79 33.36
N THR A 4 -42.37 -37.03 34.00
CA THR A 4 -40.91 -37.19 34.02
C THR A 4 -40.27 -37.23 32.62
N ILE A 5 -40.51 -36.20 31.81
CA ILE A 5 -39.64 -35.87 30.67
C ILE A 5 -38.45 -35.07 31.24
N PHE A 6 -37.48 -35.84 31.73
CA PHE A 6 -36.10 -35.43 32.02
C PHE A 6 -35.54 -34.79 30.73
N ARG A 7 -35.32 -33.48 30.68
CA ARG A 7 -34.11 -32.80 31.17
C ARG A 7 -32.84 -33.51 30.69
N GLU A 8 -32.60 -33.47 29.39
CA GLU A 8 -31.25 -33.53 28.81
C GLU A 8 -30.91 -32.14 28.23
N GLU A 9 -31.02 -31.13 29.08
CA GLU A 9 -30.31 -29.86 28.91
C GLU A 9 -28.83 -30.22 29.10
N SER A 10 -28.23 -30.63 27.99
CA SER A 10 -26.78 -30.71 27.83
C SER A 10 -26.25 -29.35 28.27
N ALA A 11 -25.50 -29.35 29.38
CA ALA A 11 -24.82 -28.20 29.91
C ALA A 11 -23.78 -27.72 28.87
N MET A 12 -24.25 -27.03 27.84
CA MET A 12 -23.43 -26.18 27.01
C MET A 12 -23.08 -25.00 27.89
N THR A 13 -21.98 -25.16 28.63
CA THR A 13 -21.39 -24.10 29.44
C THR A 13 -21.25 -22.86 28.55
N PRO A 14 -21.86 -21.72 28.91
CA PRO A 14 -21.89 -20.50 28.09
C PRO A 14 -20.50 -19.89 27.85
N HIS A 15 -19.45 -20.52 28.37
CA HIS A 15 -18.07 -20.06 28.27
C HIS A 15 -17.48 -20.19 26.86
N GLY A 16 -17.93 -21.14 26.03
CA GLY A 16 -17.39 -21.34 24.68
C GLY A 16 -17.99 -20.40 23.61
N MET A 17 -19.19 -19.86 23.86
CA MET A 17 -19.88 -19.03 22.86
C MET A 17 -19.45 -17.56 22.93
N THR A 18 -19.02 -17.08 24.09
CA THR A 18 -18.52 -15.71 24.27
C THR A 18 -17.12 -15.52 23.68
N GLU A 19 -16.26 -16.54 23.74
CA GLU A 19 -14.86 -16.48 23.24
C GLU A 19 -14.78 -16.46 21.70
N ASN A 20 -15.70 -17.15 21.02
CA ASN A 20 -15.75 -17.14 19.56
C ASN A 20 -16.25 -15.78 19.00
N VAL A 21 -17.21 -15.13 19.66
CA VAL A 21 -17.77 -13.85 19.20
C VAL A 21 -16.75 -12.71 19.36
N SER A 22 -16.00 -12.66 20.46
CA SER A 22 -14.95 -11.66 20.66
C SER A 22 -13.83 -11.79 19.61
N SER A 23 -13.37 -13.01 19.34
CA SER A 23 -12.27 -13.24 18.38
C SER A 23 -12.60 -12.83 16.95
N VAL A 24 -13.89 -12.88 16.58
CA VAL A 24 -14.38 -12.46 15.26
C VAL A 24 -14.58 -10.95 15.20
N GLN A 25 -15.15 -10.33 16.24
CA GLN A 25 -15.27 -8.87 16.33
C GLN A 25 -13.90 -8.17 16.30
N ASP A 26 -12.90 -8.69 17.01
CA ASP A 26 -11.53 -8.14 17.01
C ASP A 26 -10.91 -8.12 15.61
N GLY A 27 -11.18 -9.15 14.80
CA GLY A 27 -10.70 -9.24 13.43
C GLY A 27 -11.27 -8.16 12.52
N TYR A 28 -12.56 -7.84 12.66
CA TYR A 28 -13.21 -6.78 11.88
C TYR A 28 -12.76 -5.38 12.31
N GLU A 29 -12.55 -5.15 13.61
CA GLU A 29 -12.06 -3.86 14.10
C GLU A 29 -10.64 -3.57 13.59
N MET A 30 -9.78 -4.59 13.50
CA MET A 30 -8.44 -4.41 12.94
C MET A 30 -8.47 -4.05 11.46
N VAL A 31 -9.31 -4.70 10.64
CA VAL A 31 -9.46 -4.38 9.21
C VAL A 31 -9.95 -2.95 9.01
N ASP A 32 -10.89 -2.49 9.82
CA ASP A 32 -11.44 -1.13 9.75
C ASP A 32 -10.39 -0.04 10.04
N ARG A 33 -9.38 -0.34 10.87
CA ARG A 33 -8.26 0.57 11.12
C ARG A 33 -7.36 0.76 9.88
N TYR A 34 -7.16 -0.27 9.06
CA TYR A 34 -6.34 -0.15 7.84
C TYR A 34 -7.00 0.76 6.80
N VAL A 35 -8.33 0.74 6.71
CA VAL A 35 -9.09 1.54 5.75
C VAL A 35 -8.86 3.04 5.93
N ARG A 36 -8.63 3.49 7.17
CA ARG A 36 -8.41 4.91 7.50
C ARG A 36 -7.11 5.48 6.93
N PHE A 37 -6.12 4.64 6.65
CA PHE A 37 -4.83 5.08 6.13
C PHE A 37 -4.79 5.17 4.60
N TYR A 38 -5.66 4.45 3.89
CA TYR A 38 -5.69 4.45 2.42
C TYR A 38 -6.00 5.83 1.80
N PRO A 39 -6.96 6.62 2.31
CA PRO A 39 -7.21 7.97 1.79
C PRO A 39 -5.98 8.88 1.93
N THR A 40 -5.31 8.86 3.09
CA THR A 40 -4.12 9.69 3.33
C THR A 40 -2.97 9.30 2.42
N LEU A 41 -2.74 7.99 2.23
CA LEU A 41 -1.73 7.50 1.30
C LEU A 41 -2.07 7.81 -0.15
N ALA A 42 -3.34 7.75 -0.54
CA ALA A 42 -3.79 8.09 -1.90
C ALA A 42 -3.56 9.58 -2.19
N LEU A 43 -3.96 10.46 -1.26
CA LEU A 43 -3.75 11.90 -1.39
C LEU A 43 -2.27 12.27 -1.40
N GLY A 44 -1.47 11.67 -0.51
CA GLY A 44 -0.03 11.89 -0.50
C GLY A 44 0.64 11.39 -1.78
N SER A 45 0.26 10.20 -2.27
CA SER A 45 0.74 9.67 -3.57
C SER A 45 0.37 10.57 -4.75
N LEU A 46 -0.85 11.13 -4.73
CA LEU A 46 -1.30 12.04 -5.76
C LEU A 46 -0.54 13.38 -5.70
N ALA A 47 -0.31 13.93 -4.51
CA ALA A 47 0.45 15.16 -4.34
C ALA A 47 1.87 15.03 -4.90
N LEU A 48 2.52 13.87 -4.69
CA LEU A 48 3.87 13.59 -5.20
C LEU A 48 3.95 13.63 -6.73
N ALA A 49 2.86 13.36 -7.45
CA ALA A 49 2.85 13.47 -8.91
C ALA A 49 3.14 14.90 -9.40
N PHE A 50 2.89 15.90 -8.55
CA PHE A 50 3.09 17.31 -8.85
C PHE A 50 4.40 17.89 -8.27
N LEU A 51 5.12 17.13 -7.46
CA LEU A 51 6.40 17.58 -6.89
C LEU A 51 7.58 17.21 -7.79
N PRO A 52 8.64 18.03 -7.82
CA PRO A 52 9.90 17.65 -8.45
C PRO A 52 10.51 16.49 -7.68
N LEU A 53 10.89 15.42 -8.39
CA LEU A 53 11.36 14.18 -7.78
C LEU A 53 12.88 14.16 -7.54
N PHE A 54 13.61 14.91 -8.36
CA PHE A 54 15.07 15.03 -8.30
C PHE A 54 15.45 16.49 -8.22
N ASP A 55 16.57 16.77 -7.57
CA ASP A 55 17.15 18.11 -7.59
C ASP A 55 17.78 18.42 -8.94
N ASP A 56 17.80 19.72 -9.28
CA ASP A 56 18.49 20.21 -10.47
C ASP A 56 19.99 19.95 -10.35
N VAL A 57 20.57 19.36 -11.40
CA VAL A 57 22.02 19.11 -11.46
C VAL A 57 22.65 20.06 -12.47
N THR A 58 23.69 20.78 -12.05
CA THR A 58 24.54 21.56 -12.94
C THR A 58 25.67 20.66 -13.43
N VAL A 59 25.71 20.40 -14.74
CA VAL A 59 26.76 19.60 -15.38
C VAL A 59 27.73 20.55 -16.07
N ASP A 60 28.97 20.60 -15.57
CA ASP A 60 30.04 21.39 -16.16
C ASP A 60 30.64 20.64 -17.35
N THR A 61 30.31 21.06 -18.56
CA THR A 61 30.87 20.48 -19.80
C THR A 61 31.93 21.42 -20.38
N GLY A 62 33.00 21.68 -19.62
CA GLY A 62 34.08 22.58 -20.05
C GLY A 62 33.73 24.06 -19.87
N PRO A 63 33.72 24.91 -20.92
CA PRO A 63 33.44 26.34 -20.77
C PRO A 63 31.95 26.66 -20.55
N VAL A 64 31.06 25.66 -20.62
CA VAL A 64 29.61 25.84 -20.51
C VAL A 64 29.05 24.97 -19.37
N THR A 65 28.40 25.65 -18.43
CA THR A 65 27.61 25.02 -17.36
C THR A 65 26.20 24.77 -17.89
N ILE A 66 25.81 23.51 -18.07
CA ILE A 66 24.45 23.14 -18.51
C ILE A 66 23.65 22.75 -17.27
N ARG A 67 22.62 23.54 -16.93
CA ARG A 67 21.68 23.20 -15.86
C ARG A 67 20.66 22.20 -16.39
N GLN A 68 20.70 20.97 -15.89
CA GLN A 68 19.67 19.97 -16.16
C GLN A 68 18.58 20.09 -15.11
N THR A 69 17.46 20.70 -15.48
CA THR A 69 16.28 20.78 -14.62
C THR A 69 15.47 19.49 -14.72
N TYR A 70 15.39 18.76 -13.61
CA TYR A 70 14.55 17.56 -13.49
C TYR A 70 13.20 18.02 -12.91
N GLY A 71 12.26 18.33 -13.79
CA GLY A 71 10.95 18.86 -13.42
C GLY A 71 10.05 17.82 -12.73
N THR A 72 8.75 17.96 -12.95
CA THR A 72 7.78 16.97 -12.45
C THR A 72 7.92 15.63 -13.15
N VAL A 73 7.28 14.59 -12.61
CA VAL A 73 7.24 13.25 -13.24
C VAL A 73 6.66 13.31 -14.65
N PHE A 74 5.72 14.25 -14.88
CA PHE A 74 5.13 14.53 -16.19
C PHE A 74 6.14 15.16 -17.16
N ASP A 75 6.92 16.14 -16.70
CA ASP A 75 7.96 16.76 -17.52
C ASP A 75 9.03 15.74 -17.93
N MET A 76 9.37 14.80 -17.05
CA MET A 76 10.31 13.73 -17.36
C MET A 76 9.75 12.71 -18.35
N ALA A 77 8.45 12.40 -18.26
CA ALA A 77 7.76 11.48 -19.18
C ALA A 77 7.65 12.06 -20.60
N GLY A 78 7.51 13.38 -20.74
CA GLY A 78 7.41 14.07 -22.03
C GLY A 78 8.74 14.25 -22.78
N ARG A 79 9.88 13.96 -22.16
CA ARG A 79 11.21 14.16 -22.77
C ARG A 79 11.66 12.97 -23.63
N PRO A 80 12.43 13.20 -24.72
CA PRO A 80 13.13 12.14 -25.43
C PRO A 80 14.04 11.36 -24.47
N GLY A 81 13.86 10.05 -24.36
CA GLY A 81 14.55 9.21 -23.36
C GLY A 81 13.78 9.01 -22.03
N GLY A 82 12.58 9.58 -21.89
CA GLY A 82 11.72 9.48 -20.71
C GLY A 82 11.02 8.13 -20.48
N GLY A 83 11.40 7.07 -21.19
CA GLY A 83 10.73 5.75 -21.14
C GLY A 83 10.52 5.21 -19.70
N PRO A 84 11.57 5.18 -18.86
CA PRO A 84 11.41 4.75 -17.46
C PRO A 84 10.50 5.66 -16.63
N ALA A 85 10.46 6.97 -16.94
CA ALA A 85 9.58 7.92 -16.24
C ALA A 85 8.11 7.64 -16.57
N VAL A 86 7.78 7.27 -17.80
CA VAL A 86 6.42 6.86 -18.19
C VAL A 86 5.96 5.65 -17.37
N ILE A 87 6.81 4.63 -17.21
CA ILE A 87 6.51 3.47 -16.36
C ILE A 87 6.28 3.89 -14.91
N GLY A 88 7.12 4.78 -14.38
CA GLY A 88 6.94 5.34 -13.03
C GLY A 88 5.60 6.06 -12.86
N VAL A 89 5.20 6.87 -13.84
CA VAL A 89 3.90 7.57 -13.85
C VAL A 89 2.74 6.57 -13.88
N LEU A 90 2.79 5.55 -14.75
CA LEU A 90 1.75 4.52 -14.83
C LEU A 90 1.62 3.73 -13.53
N LEU A 91 2.73 3.36 -12.91
CA LEU A 91 2.74 2.69 -11.60
C LEU A 91 2.17 3.59 -10.51
N LEU A 92 2.52 4.88 -10.50
CA LEU A 92 2.00 5.84 -9.52
C LEU A 92 0.49 6.02 -9.65
N PHE A 93 -0.03 6.23 -10.86
CA PHE A 93 -1.48 6.31 -11.09
C PHE A 93 -2.18 5.00 -10.76
N GLY A 94 -1.57 3.85 -11.11
CA GLY A 94 -2.06 2.54 -10.72
C GLY A 94 -2.16 2.39 -9.19
N LEU A 95 -1.12 2.81 -8.46
CA LEU A 95 -1.10 2.79 -7.00
C LEU A 95 -2.21 3.69 -6.44
N VAL A 96 -2.34 4.93 -6.91
CA VAL A 96 -3.38 5.88 -6.47
C VAL A 96 -4.77 5.29 -6.73
N ALA A 97 -5.00 4.71 -7.91
CA ALA A 97 -6.28 4.07 -8.23
C ALA A 97 -6.57 2.88 -7.31
N MET A 98 -5.59 2.01 -7.05
CA MET A 98 -5.75 0.88 -6.14
C MET A 98 -6.02 1.33 -4.70
N LEU A 99 -5.32 2.37 -4.21
CA LEU A 99 -5.55 2.95 -2.89
C LEU A 99 -6.94 3.59 -2.79
N ALA A 100 -7.40 4.29 -3.84
CA ALA A 100 -8.74 4.85 -3.91
C ALA A 100 -9.80 3.75 -3.89
N VAL A 101 -9.62 2.67 -4.67
CA VAL A 101 -10.51 1.50 -4.63
C VAL A 101 -10.52 0.88 -3.23
N ALA A 102 -9.35 0.72 -2.59
CA ALA A 102 -9.26 0.20 -1.22
C ALA A 102 -9.99 1.08 -0.19
N ALA A 103 -10.01 2.39 -0.41
CA ALA A 103 -10.67 3.36 0.46
C ALA A 103 -12.20 3.29 0.36
N PHE A 104 -12.76 3.12 -0.85
CA PHE A 104 -14.21 3.06 -1.05
C PHE A 104 -14.80 1.64 -0.96
N ALA A 105 -13.99 0.62 -1.26
CA ALA A 105 -14.38 -0.78 -1.24
C ALA A 105 -13.38 -1.59 -0.40
N PRO A 106 -13.60 -1.70 0.93
CA PRO A 106 -12.70 -2.40 1.83
C PRO A 106 -12.39 -3.82 1.30
N PRO A 107 -11.11 -4.18 1.13
CA PRO A 107 -10.74 -5.43 0.49
C PRO A 107 -11.15 -6.61 1.37
N ARG A 108 -11.96 -7.51 0.79
CA ARG A 108 -12.33 -8.79 1.42
C ARG A 108 -11.38 -9.94 1.08
N SER A 109 -10.44 -9.69 0.16
CA SER A 109 -9.45 -10.66 -0.30
C SER A 109 -8.05 -10.08 -0.18
N ALA A 110 -7.06 -10.95 0.00
CA ALA A 110 -5.65 -10.55 0.09
C ALA A 110 -5.07 -10.04 -1.25
N GLY A 111 -5.79 -10.18 -2.36
CA GLY A 111 -5.30 -9.84 -3.71
C GLY A 111 -5.08 -8.34 -3.93
N LEU A 112 -5.97 -7.50 -3.43
CA LEU A 112 -5.83 -6.04 -3.61
C LEU A 112 -4.73 -5.45 -2.71
N PRO A 113 -4.63 -5.79 -1.40
CA PRO A 113 -3.51 -5.36 -0.57
C PRO A 113 -2.15 -5.87 -1.05
N SER A 114 -2.07 -7.09 -1.59
CA SER A 114 -0.82 -7.60 -2.15
C SER A 114 -0.42 -6.88 -3.44
N ALA A 115 -1.37 -6.55 -4.31
CA ALA A 115 -1.13 -5.74 -5.50
C ALA A 115 -0.60 -4.34 -5.14
N ILE A 116 -1.21 -3.68 -4.14
CA ILE A 116 -0.72 -2.40 -3.61
C ILE A 116 0.72 -2.53 -3.12
N ALA A 117 1.03 -3.56 -2.33
CA ALA A 117 2.38 -3.77 -1.80
C ALA A 117 3.41 -3.99 -2.92
N VAL A 118 3.08 -4.80 -3.93
CA VAL A 118 3.97 -5.06 -5.06
C VAL A 118 4.21 -3.80 -5.89
N VAL A 119 3.15 -3.06 -6.23
CA VAL A 119 3.27 -1.82 -7.02
C VAL A 119 4.08 -0.77 -6.26
N ALA A 120 3.81 -0.59 -4.97
CA ALA A 120 4.56 0.35 -4.13
C ALA A 120 6.04 -0.04 -4.01
N ALA A 121 6.35 -1.34 -3.86
CA ALA A 121 7.72 -1.83 -3.85
C ALA A 121 8.44 -1.62 -5.19
N LEU A 122 7.75 -1.78 -6.32
CA LEU A 122 8.31 -1.49 -7.64
C LEU A 122 8.60 0.00 -7.82
N ILE A 123 7.72 0.89 -7.34
CA ILE A 123 7.99 2.34 -7.36
C ILE A 123 9.22 2.65 -6.50
N ALA A 124 9.29 2.11 -5.28
CA ALA A 124 10.46 2.29 -4.41
C ALA A 124 11.75 1.80 -5.09
N LEU A 125 11.70 0.64 -5.74
CA LEU A 125 12.83 0.08 -6.49
C LEU A 125 13.26 1.01 -7.63
N LEU A 126 12.31 1.55 -8.41
CA LEU A 126 12.61 2.51 -9.47
C LEU A 126 13.25 3.80 -8.93
N LEU A 127 12.77 4.31 -7.79
CA LEU A 127 13.33 5.49 -7.13
C LEU A 127 14.75 5.27 -6.61
N ILE A 128 15.05 4.07 -6.10
CA ILE A 128 16.37 3.72 -5.58
C ILE A 128 17.37 3.43 -6.72
N THR A 129 16.92 2.76 -7.78
CA THR A 129 17.81 2.30 -8.86
C THR A 129 18.12 3.39 -9.87
N LYS A 130 17.19 4.33 -10.15
CA LYS A 130 17.37 5.38 -11.17
C LYS A 130 18.54 6.34 -10.89
N PRO A 131 18.75 6.85 -9.65
CA PRO A 131 19.92 7.67 -9.32
C PRO A 131 21.26 6.95 -9.51
N ALA A 132 21.27 5.61 -9.47
CA ALA A 132 22.49 4.83 -9.51
C ALA A 132 23.08 4.71 -10.93
N THR A 133 22.27 4.93 -11.98
CA THR A 133 22.67 4.70 -13.38
C THR A 133 22.96 5.96 -14.18
N ASP A 134 22.54 7.14 -13.71
CA ASP A 134 22.79 8.41 -14.40
C ASP A 134 24.13 9.03 -13.95
N THR A 135 24.84 9.65 -14.90
CA THR A 135 26.05 10.45 -14.64
C THR A 135 25.89 11.84 -15.23
N PRO A 136 25.93 12.91 -14.41
CA PRO A 136 26.08 12.93 -12.94
C PRO A 136 24.84 12.38 -12.21
N LYS A 137 25.07 11.82 -11.01
CA LYS A 137 24.01 11.19 -10.21
C LYS A 137 23.07 12.25 -9.64
N PRO A 138 21.80 12.32 -10.06
CA PRO A 138 20.86 13.24 -9.46
C PRO A 138 20.52 12.80 -8.03
N HIS A 139 20.52 13.74 -7.11
CA HIS A 139 20.05 13.49 -5.73
C HIS A 139 18.52 13.56 -5.71
N LEU A 140 17.90 12.77 -4.82
CA LEU A 140 16.48 12.89 -4.56
C LEU A 140 16.22 14.24 -3.89
N SER A 141 15.26 14.98 -4.42
CA SER A 141 14.77 16.20 -3.76
C SER A 141 14.07 15.83 -2.44
N ASP A 142 13.73 16.84 -1.63
CA ASP A 142 12.87 16.65 -0.46
C ASP A 142 11.53 15.97 -0.84
N GLY A 143 10.97 16.35 -2.00
CA GLY A 143 9.76 15.74 -2.55
C GLY A 143 9.96 14.27 -2.94
N GLY A 144 11.08 13.94 -3.59
CA GLY A 144 11.45 12.56 -3.92
C GLY A 144 11.70 11.70 -2.69
N THR A 145 12.32 12.26 -1.66
CA THR A 145 12.56 11.59 -0.37
C THR A 145 11.26 11.32 0.36
N ALA A 146 10.38 12.32 0.47
CA ALA A 146 9.05 12.16 1.04
C ALA A 146 8.24 11.10 0.28
N GLY A 147 8.37 11.09 -1.05
CA GLY A 147 7.72 10.10 -1.90
C GLY A 147 8.22 8.69 -1.68
N LEU A 148 9.53 8.50 -1.56
CA LEU A 148 10.14 7.22 -1.24
C LEU A 148 9.65 6.69 0.11
N VAL A 149 9.60 7.54 1.14
CA VAL A 149 9.08 7.17 2.46
C VAL A 149 7.61 6.74 2.36
N LEU A 150 6.80 7.49 1.62
CA LEU A 150 5.38 7.19 1.46
C LEU A 150 5.16 5.83 0.79
N VAL A 151 5.88 5.51 -0.28
CA VAL A 151 5.74 4.21 -0.96
C VAL A 151 6.27 3.05 -0.11
N ILE A 152 7.30 3.26 0.72
CA ILE A 152 7.74 2.26 1.70
C ILE A 152 6.64 2.00 2.73
N CYS A 153 6.03 3.05 3.27
CA CYS A 153 4.89 2.93 4.20
C CYS A 153 3.71 2.20 3.55
N ALA A 154 3.35 2.54 2.31
CA ALA A 154 2.29 1.86 1.56
C ALA A 154 2.62 0.37 1.34
N THR A 155 3.88 0.03 1.08
CA THR A 155 4.36 -1.35 0.92
C THR A 155 4.17 -2.13 2.21
N VAL A 156 4.65 -1.61 3.34
CA VAL A 156 4.52 -2.26 4.67
C VAL A 156 3.06 -2.43 5.05
N LEU A 157 2.24 -1.40 4.84
CA LEU A 157 0.81 -1.44 5.16
C LEU A 157 0.07 -2.47 4.30
N GLY A 158 0.32 -2.49 2.98
CA GLY A 158 -0.28 -3.45 2.06
C GLY A 158 0.13 -4.88 2.39
N ALA A 159 1.40 -5.12 2.71
CA ALA A 159 1.90 -6.43 3.11
C ALA A 159 1.28 -6.90 4.43
N ALA A 160 1.24 -6.03 5.45
CA ALA A 160 0.62 -6.35 6.74
C ALA A 160 -0.88 -6.68 6.58
N HIS A 161 -1.61 -5.89 5.79
CA HIS A 161 -3.02 -6.15 5.53
C HIS A 161 -3.23 -7.46 4.76
N ALA A 162 -2.41 -7.75 3.75
CA ALA A 162 -2.47 -9.02 3.03
C ALA A 162 -2.23 -10.22 3.98
N VAL A 163 -1.20 -10.15 4.83
CA VAL A 163 -0.89 -11.19 5.82
C VAL A 163 -2.08 -11.38 6.77
N HIS A 164 -2.67 -10.31 7.31
CA HIS A 164 -3.83 -10.42 8.19
C HIS A 164 -5.03 -11.10 7.52
N LEU A 165 -5.37 -10.73 6.28
CA LEU A 165 -6.46 -11.37 5.55
C LEU A 165 -6.17 -12.84 5.26
N THR A 166 -4.93 -13.21 4.93
CA THR A 166 -4.57 -14.63 4.72
C THR A 166 -4.60 -15.46 5.99
N VAL A 167 -4.20 -14.90 7.13
CA VAL A 167 -4.26 -15.58 8.44
C VAL A 167 -5.71 -15.76 8.87
N LEU A 168 -6.56 -14.75 8.71
CA LEU A 168 -7.99 -14.83 9.01
C LEU A 168 -8.70 -15.86 8.13
N ALA A 169 -8.38 -15.91 6.84
CA ALA A 169 -8.97 -16.88 5.90
C ALA A 169 -8.60 -18.34 6.22
N ARG A 170 -7.52 -18.60 6.97
CA ARG A 170 -7.09 -19.95 7.36
C ARG A 170 -7.76 -20.48 8.63
N ARG A 171 -8.55 -19.68 9.35
CA ARG A 171 -9.26 -20.15 10.55
C ARG A 171 -10.41 -21.08 10.14
N PRO A 172 -10.45 -22.34 10.62
CA PRO A 172 -11.54 -23.27 10.32
C PRO A 172 -12.88 -22.68 10.78
N ARG A 173 -13.91 -22.70 9.93
CA ARG A 173 -15.28 -22.45 10.41
C ARG A 173 -15.64 -23.59 11.36
N PRO A 174 -16.04 -23.32 12.61
CA PRO A 174 -16.57 -24.37 13.48
C PRO A 174 -17.75 -25.01 12.75
N ALA A 175 -17.70 -26.34 12.60
CA ALA A 175 -18.77 -27.10 11.98
C ALA A 175 -20.06 -26.81 12.77
N ALA A 176 -21.08 -26.28 12.09
CA ALA A 176 -22.40 -26.14 12.66
C ALA A 176 -22.93 -27.56 12.94
N SER A 177 -22.91 -27.96 14.22
CA SER A 177 -23.54 -29.17 14.73
C SER A 177 -25.01 -28.90 15.04
#